data_AF-A0A1V4R778-F1
#
_entry.id   AF-A0A1V4R778-F1
#
_cell.length_a   1.000
_cell.length_b   1.000
_cell.length_c   1.000
_cell.angle_alpha   90.00
_cell.angle_beta   90.00
_cell.angle_gamma   90.00
#
_symmetry.space_group_name_H-M   'P 1'
#
loop_
_entity.id
_entity.type
_entity.pdbx_description
1 polymer ?
#
loop_
_entity_poly.entity_id
_entity_poly.type
_entity_poly.pdbx_seq_one_letter_code
_entity_poly.pdbx_strand_id
1 'polypeptide(L)' 'MRIESYKFGKMVIDGIRYTHDVIIHKDEVQADWRRERSHHLTLADIPCLQDEKPDVLII' A
#
# COMPACT_ATOMS: atom_id res chain seq x y z
N MET A 1 4.41 -3.40 12.24
CA MET A 1 4.25 -2.16 11.46
C MET A 1 3.18 -1.27 12.07
N ARG A 2 3.41 0.03 12.22
CA ARG A 2 2.47 1.00 12.81
C ARG A 2 2.27 2.21 11.89
N ILE A 3 1.02 2.45 11.50
CA ILE A 3 0.64 3.72 10.85
C ILE A 3 0.49 4.78 11.93
N GLU A 4 1.38 5.76 11.93
CA GLU A 4 1.44 6.81 12.95
C GLU A 4 0.56 8.00 12.60
N SER A 5 0.53 8.38 11.32
CA SER A 5 -0.31 9.48 10.84
C SER A 5 -0.63 9.36 9.36
N TYR A 6 -1.78 9.92 8.98
CA TYR A 6 -2.22 10.05 7.61
C TYR A 6 -2.79 11.45 7.38
N LYS A 7 -2.44 12.04 6.24
CA LYS A 7 -3.11 13.19 5.64
C LYS A 7 -3.06 13.06 4.12
N PHE A 8 -3.88 13.83 3.41
CA PHE A 8 -3.88 13.82 1.95
C PHE A 8 -2.45 14.00 1.39
N GLY A 9 -1.99 13.02 0.61
CA GLY A 9 -0.66 12.99 -0.01
C GLY A 9 0.53 12.74 0.94
N LYS A 10 0.31 12.37 2.21
CA LYS A 10 1.40 12.04 3.13
C LYS A 10 0.98 11.03 4.22
N MET A 11 1.79 9.99 4.41
CA MET A 11 1.65 9.02 5.49
C MET A 11 2.97 8.87 6.25
N VAL A 12 2.91 8.52 7.54
CA VAL A 12 4.06 8.09 8.33
C VAL A 12 3.81 6.69 8.87
N ILE A 13 4.69 5.76 8.52
CA ILE A 13 4.65 4.36 8.94
C ILE A 13 6.01 4.01 9.55
N ASP A 14 6.04 3.53 10.78
CA ASP A 14 7.28 3.20 11.52
C ASP A 14 8.36 4.29 11.41
N GLY A 15 7.96 5.55 11.59
CA GLY A 15 8.83 6.75 11.48
C GLY A 15 9.20 7.17 10.06
N ILE A 16 8.89 6.37 9.02
CA ILE A 16 9.23 6.65 7.63
C ILE A 16 8.10 7.42 6.96
N ARG A 17 8.46 8.50 6.25
CA ARG A 17 7.51 9.36 5.53
C ARG A 17 7.34 8.93 4.08
N TYR A 18 6.09 8.68 3.69
CA TYR A 18 5.69 8.39 2.32
C TYR A 18 4.85 9.54 1.76
N THR A 19 5.04 9.87 0.48
CA THR A 19 4.29 10.92 -0.25
C THR A 19 3.56 10.40 -1.49
N HIS A 20 3.68 9.12 -1.79
CA HIS A 20 2.90 8.41 -2.80
C HIS A 20 2.12 7.28 -2.14
N ASP A 21 1.19 6.69 -2.89
CA ASP A 21 0.48 5.49 -2.47
C ASP A 21 1.48 4.36 -2.19
N VAL A 22 1.17 3.50 -1.23
CA VAL A 22 2.01 2.36 -0.80
C VAL A 22 1.17 1.10 -0.67
N ILE A 23 1.80 -0.07 -0.78
CA ILE A 23 1.21 -1.33 -0.34
C ILE A 23 1.86 -1.73 0.98
N ILE A 24 1.04 -2.12 1.93
CA ILE A 24 1.47 -2.56 3.26
C ILE A 24 1.34 -4.08 3.31
N HIS A 25 2.46 -4.75 3.53
CA HIS A 25 2.55 -6.18 3.74
C HIS A 25 2.72 -6.48 5.23
N LYS A 26 2.76 -7.77 5.59
CA LYS A 26 2.95 -8.18 6.98
C LYS A 26 4.26 -7.65 7.59
N ASP A 27 5.34 -7.72 6.80
CA ASP A 27 6.70 -7.47 7.28
C ASP A 27 7.37 -6.26 6.60
N GLU A 28 6.75 -5.67 5.56
CA GLU A 28 7.33 -4.54 4.83
C GLU A 28 6.31 -3.57 4.22
N VAL A 29 6.79 -2.42 3.78
CA VAL A 29 6.03 -1.42 3.02
C VAL A 29 6.62 -1.30 1.62
N GLN A 30 5.82 -1.62 0.61
CA GLN A 30 6.18 -1.37 -0.78
C GLN A 30 5.84 0.09 -1.14
N ALA A 31 6.89 0.89 -1.34
CA ALA A 31 6.75 2.30 -1.73
C ALA A 31 6.38 2.48 -3.22
N ASP A 32 5.97 3.70 -3.57
CA ASP A 32 5.76 4.15 -4.94
C ASP A 32 4.80 3.28 -5.76
N TRP A 33 3.73 2.81 -5.11
CA TRP A 33 2.71 2.01 -5.76
C TRP A 33 2.01 2.81 -6.86
N ARG A 34 1.98 2.25 -8.07
CA ARG A 34 1.33 2.84 -9.25
C ARG A 34 0.25 1.91 -9.76
N ARG A 35 -0.90 2.50 -10.05
CA ARG A 35 -2.02 1.84 -10.71
C ARG A 35 -1.99 2.11 -12.21
N GLU A 36 -2.50 1.16 -12.99
CA GLU A 36 -2.71 1.33 -14.42
C GLU A 36 -3.74 2.44 -14.69
N ARG A 37 -4.81 2.51 -13.88
CA ARG A 37 -5.87 3.51 -14.02
C ARG A 37 -6.24 4.15 -12.67
N SER A 38 -6.34 5.48 -12.67
CA SER A 38 -6.85 6.21 -11.51
C SER A 38 -8.31 5.84 -11.21
N HIS A 39 -8.66 5.74 -9.93
CA HIS A 39 -10.00 5.37 -9.42
C HIS A 39 -10.55 4.01 -9.89
N HIS A 40 -9.71 3.15 -10.46
CA HIS A 40 -10.12 1.81 -10.87
C HIS A 40 -9.01 0.81 -10.51
N LEU A 41 -9.18 0.15 -9.37
CA LEU A 41 -8.23 -0.82 -8.87
C LEU A 41 -8.50 -2.20 -9.48
N THR A 42 -7.48 -2.83 -10.03
CA THR A 42 -7.52 -4.16 -10.64
C THR A 42 -6.58 -5.12 -9.92
N LEU A 43 -6.72 -6.42 -10.16
CA LEU A 43 -5.80 -7.43 -9.61
C LEU A 43 -4.37 -7.26 -10.14
N ALA A 44 -4.20 -6.71 -11.35
CA ALA A 44 -2.89 -6.44 -11.92
C ALA A 44 -2.12 -5.34 -11.16
N ASP A 45 -2.84 -4.44 -10.49
CA ASP A 45 -2.22 -3.39 -9.67
C ASP A 45 -1.68 -3.93 -8.34
N ILE A 46 -2.13 -5.10 -7.88
CA ILE A 46 -1.70 -5.72 -6.62
C ILE A 46 -1.21 -7.15 -6.89
N PRO A 47 -0.08 -7.31 -7.60
CA PRO A 47 0.43 -8.62 -8.02
C PRO A 47 0.75 -9.53 -6.83
N CYS A 48 1.17 -8.95 -5.69
CA CYS A 48 1.49 -9.69 -4.47
C CYS A 48 0.31 -10.49 -3.91
N LEU A 49 -0.95 -10.18 -4.26
CA LEU A 49 -2.10 -10.98 -3.81
C LEU A 49 -2.03 -12.44 -4.24
N GLN A 50 -1.41 -12.73 -5.40
CA GLN A 50 -1.29 -14.11 -5.89
C GLN A 50 -0.27 -14.91 -5.08
N ASP A 51 0.79 -14.26 -4.63
CA ASP A 51 1.90 -14.89 -3.91
C ASP A 51 1.62 -14.98 -2.40
N GLU A 52 1.16 -13.88 -1.79
CA GLU A 52 0.95 -13.78 -0.35
C GLU A 52 -0.38 -14.35 0.13
N LYS A 53 -1.40 -14.35 -0.72
CA LYS A 53 -2.75 -14.87 -0.44
C LYS A 53 -3.27 -14.47 0.95
N PRO A 54 -3.41 -13.16 1.22
CA PRO A 54 -3.86 -12.70 2.53
C PRO A 54 -5.32 -13.10 2.78
N ASP A 55 -5.65 -13.39 4.04
CA ASP A 55 -7.03 -13.66 4.46
C ASP A 55 -7.93 -12.41 4.34
N VAL A 56 -7.32 -11.22 4.45
CA VAL A 56 -8.02 -9.91 4.42
C VAL A 56 -7.23 -8.91 3.59
N LEU A 57 -7.92 -8.21 2.69
CA LEU A 57 -7.41 -7.07 1.92
C LEU A 57 -8.13 -5.79 2.36
N ILE A 58 -7.36 -4.74 2.64
CA ILE A 58 -7.86 -3.39 3.01
C ILE A 58 -7.39 -2.41 1.93
N ILE A 59 -8.33 -1.62 1.38
CA ILE A 59 -8.10 -0.61 0.33
C ILE A 59 -8.49 0.78 0.83
#